data_AF-A0A0Q5W0U8-F1
#
_entry.id   AF-A0A0Q5W0U8-F1
#
_cell.length_a   1.000
_cell.length_b   1.000
_cell.length_c   1.000
_cell.angle_alpha   90.00
_cell.angle_beta   90.00
_cell.angle_gamma   90.00
#
_symmetry.space_group_name_H-M   'P 1'
#
loop_
_entity.id
_entity.type
_entity.pdbx_description
1 polymer ?
#
loop_
_entity_poly.entity_id
_entity_poly.type
_entity_poly.pdbx_seq_one_letter_code
_entity_poly.pdbx_strand_id
1 'polypeptide(L)'
;MCDILQLSEPLTVYKLKNIECSTAPGFSTNASCYVRAVNWNKAVAEMDVDLLRPLYNITVRLQILKRDYSNKFQPFLIDVQINMCDALSRRSFMPYGLILLKITRSFSNFNHSCPYCGHLLARGAYLNESIFPNVFPLGFYKLNITIMENYRASPSAHVGGVVWYVQVMEAIQPKKKPNRGDQKRRSQ
;
A
#
# COMPACT_ATOMS: atom_id res chain seq x y z
N MET A 1 -11.81 -32.95 30.04
CA MET A 1 -12.72 -31.96 29.43
C MET A 1 -11.94 -30.65 29.31
N CYS A 2 -11.99 -30.02 28.14
CA CYS A 2 -11.31 -28.77 27.73
C CYS A 2 -9.86 -28.87 27.22
N ASP A 3 -9.64 -29.56 26.11
CA ASP A 3 -8.70 -29.06 25.09
C ASP A 3 -9.45 -28.02 24.26
N ILE A 4 -9.34 -26.74 24.66
CA ILE A 4 -9.74 -25.64 23.79
C ILE A 4 -8.69 -25.59 22.68
N LEU A 5 -9.09 -26.02 21.49
CA LEU A 5 -8.36 -25.79 20.25
C LEU A 5 -8.08 -24.29 20.14
N GLN A 6 -6.85 -23.90 20.49
CA GLN A 6 -6.30 -22.61 20.13
C GLN A 6 -6.04 -22.67 18.62
N LEU A 7 -7.09 -22.48 17.82
CA LEU A 7 -6.92 -22.15 16.41
C LEU A 7 -6.13 -20.84 16.39
N SER A 8 -4.83 -20.92 16.12
CA SER A 8 -4.06 -19.73 15.78
C SER A 8 -4.76 -19.13 14.56
N GLU A 9 -5.34 -17.95 14.70
CA GLU A 9 -5.90 -17.25 13.54
C GLU A 9 -4.81 -17.18 12.45
N PRO A 10 -5.14 -17.57 11.21
CA PRO A 10 -4.15 -17.57 10.15
C PRO A 10 -3.65 -16.13 9.93
N LEU A 11 -2.32 -15.95 10.03
CA LEU A 11 -1.68 -14.66 9.80
C LEU A 11 -2.10 -14.10 8.43
N THR A 12 -2.73 -12.92 8.41
CA THR A 12 -3.36 -12.36 7.21
C THR A 12 -2.40 -11.47 6.44
N VAL A 13 -1.95 -11.93 5.28
CA VAL A 13 -0.93 -11.27 4.47
C VAL A 13 -1.54 -10.37 3.39
N TYR A 14 -1.03 -9.15 3.28
CA TYR A 14 -1.32 -8.20 2.20
C TYR A 14 -0.25 -8.27 1.12
N LYS A 15 -0.43 -9.14 0.12
CA LYS A 15 0.56 -9.35 -0.94
C LYS A 15 0.28 -8.46 -2.15
N LEU A 16 1.24 -7.61 -2.50
CA LEU A 16 1.21 -6.85 -3.75
C LEU A 16 1.28 -7.77 -4.97
N LYS A 17 0.40 -7.56 -5.94
CA LYS A 17 0.31 -8.33 -7.18
C LYS A 17 0.69 -7.53 -8.41
N ASN A 18 0.28 -6.28 -8.46
CA ASN A 18 0.62 -5.37 -9.55
C ASN A 18 0.61 -3.93 -9.04
N ILE A 19 1.30 -3.06 -9.76
CA ILE A 19 1.29 -1.61 -9.55
C ILE A 19 1.28 -0.91 -10.90
N GLU A 20 0.48 0.15 -11.01
CA GLU A 20 0.41 1.00 -12.19
C GLU A 20 0.61 2.44 -11.76
N CYS A 21 1.32 3.22 -12.57
CA CYS A 21 1.53 4.64 -12.33
C CYS A 21 1.12 5.45 -13.55
N SER A 22 0.50 6.59 -13.30
CA SER A 22 0.06 7.54 -14.32
C SER A 22 0.62 8.92 -14.04
N THR A 23 1.01 9.61 -15.10
CA THR A 23 1.50 10.98 -15.07
C THR A 23 0.49 11.92 -15.69
N ALA A 24 0.54 13.19 -15.30
CA ALA A 24 -0.22 14.25 -15.94
C ALA A 24 0.73 15.22 -16.66
N PRO A 25 0.55 15.43 -17.98
CA PRO A 25 1.35 16.38 -18.74
C PRO A 25 1.38 17.76 -18.07
N GLY A 26 2.57 18.35 -17.94
CA GLY A 26 2.78 19.64 -17.30
C GLY A 26 3.06 19.58 -15.79
N PHE A 27 2.82 18.44 -15.14
CA PHE A 27 3.12 18.24 -13.72
C PHE A 27 4.14 17.13 -13.47
N SER A 28 3.98 15.98 -14.12
CA SER A 28 4.86 14.82 -13.93
C SER A 28 5.20 14.13 -15.25
N THR A 29 6.36 13.46 -15.28
CA THR A 29 6.84 12.67 -16.41
C THR A 29 7.66 11.47 -15.91
N ASN A 30 8.03 10.57 -16.83
CA ASN A 30 8.94 9.45 -16.58
C ASN A 30 8.54 8.55 -15.40
N ALA A 31 7.24 8.37 -15.16
CA ALA A 31 6.82 7.47 -14.08
C ALA A 31 7.17 6.01 -14.42
N SER A 32 7.86 5.34 -13.50
CA SER A 32 8.19 3.92 -13.56
C SER A 32 7.78 3.25 -12.27
N CYS A 33 6.97 2.20 -12.38
CA CYS A 33 6.45 1.46 -11.24
C CYS A 33 6.46 -0.03 -11.54
N TYR A 34 7.06 -0.80 -10.63
CA TYR A 34 7.13 -2.25 -10.76
C TYR A 34 7.11 -2.94 -9.41
N VAL A 35 6.69 -4.21 -9.44
CA VAL A 35 6.63 -5.06 -8.25
C VAL A 35 7.88 -5.93 -8.20
N ARG A 36 8.52 -5.99 -7.03
CA ARG A 36 9.61 -6.90 -6.73
C ARG A 36 9.14 -7.95 -5.72
N ALA A 37 9.14 -9.21 -6.13
CA ALA A 37 8.83 -10.32 -5.24
C ALA A 37 9.99 -10.56 -4.27
N VAL A 38 9.71 -10.60 -2.96
CA VAL A 38 10.72 -10.88 -1.92
C VAL A 38 10.60 -12.32 -1.45
N ASN A 39 9.39 -12.77 -1.14
CA ASN A 39 9.09 -14.15 -0.78
C ASN A 39 7.61 -14.49 -1.05
N TRP A 40 7.18 -15.69 -0.67
CA TRP A 40 5.80 -16.15 -0.88
C TRP A 40 4.74 -15.26 -0.23
N ASN A 41 5.08 -14.59 0.88
CA ASN A 41 4.18 -13.75 1.67
C ASN A 41 4.50 -12.25 1.55
N LYS A 42 5.52 -11.85 0.76
CA LYS A 42 5.95 -10.46 0.67
C LYS A 42 6.35 -10.10 -0.76
N ALA A 43 5.75 -9.04 -1.26
CA ALA A 43 6.15 -8.34 -2.47
C ALA A 43 6.18 -6.85 -2.15
N VAL A 44 7.13 -6.13 -2.76
CA VAL A 44 7.35 -4.70 -2.52
C VAL A 44 7.21 -3.94 -3.84
N ALA A 45 6.76 -2.69 -3.76
CA ALA A 45 6.72 -1.77 -4.89
C ALA A 45 7.99 -0.94 -4.95
N GLU A 46 8.45 -0.70 -6.16
CA GLU A 46 9.48 0.26 -6.50
C GLU A 46 8.82 1.28 -7.44
N MET A 47 8.91 2.57 -7.09
CA MET A 47 8.29 3.66 -7.83
C MET A 47 9.27 4.81 -8.01
N ASP A 48 9.15 5.47 -9.14
CA ASP A 48 10.04 6.51 -9.61
C ASP A 48 9.25 7.47 -10.49
N VAL A 49 9.38 8.79 -10.29
CA VAL A 49 8.69 9.81 -11.09
C VAL A 49 9.43 11.14 -11.05
N ASP A 50 9.45 11.84 -12.19
CA ASP A 50 10.01 13.18 -12.30
C ASP A 50 8.90 14.24 -12.24
N LEU A 51 9.04 15.22 -11.36
CA LEU A 51 8.18 16.40 -11.34
C LEU A 51 8.72 17.48 -12.27
N LEU A 52 7.88 17.96 -13.18
CA LEU A 52 8.20 19.05 -14.09
C LEU A 52 8.10 20.42 -13.41
N ARG A 53 7.31 20.53 -12.34
CA ARG A 53 7.04 21.78 -11.60
C ARG A 53 6.92 21.51 -10.11
N PRO A 54 7.21 22.50 -9.26
CA PRO A 54 7.02 22.37 -7.83
C PRO A 54 5.55 22.22 -7.46
N LEU A 55 5.27 21.27 -6.57
CA LEU A 55 3.95 21.02 -5.98
C LEU A 55 3.89 21.65 -4.59
N TYR A 56 2.99 22.60 -4.38
CA TYR A 56 2.86 23.38 -3.15
C TYR A 56 1.75 22.87 -2.24
N ASN A 57 0.67 22.35 -2.82
CA ASN A 57 -0.51 21.92 -2.08
C ASN A 57 -1.04 20.58 -2.61
N ILE A 58 -0.36 19.52 -2.20
CA ILE A 58 -0.64 18.15 -2.62
C ILE A 58 -1.82 17.60 -1.82
N THR A 59 -2.88 17.25 -2.53
CA THR A 59 -3.99 16.46 -2.01
C THR A 59 -3.98 15.08 -2.64
N VAL A 60 -4.06 14.06 -1.79
CA VAL A 60 -4.14 12.67 -2.19
C VAL A 60 -5.53 12.15 -1.90
N ARG A 61 -6.21 11.63 -2.92
CA ARG A 61 -7.43 10.84 -2.76
C ARG A 61 -7.07 9.36 -2.75
N LEU A 62 -7.41 8.68 -1.68
CA LEU A 62 -7.27 7.23 -1.53
C LEU A 62 -8.66 6.59 -1.63
N GLN A 63 -8.84 5.74 -2.63
CA GLN A 63 -10.06 4.94 -2.80
C GLN A 63 -9.70 3.46 -2.86
N ILE A 64 -10.34 2.66 -2.01
CA ILE A 64 -10.15 1.20 -1.96
C ILE A 64 -11.37 0.55 -2.59
N LEU A 65 -11.12 -0.39 -3.50
CA LEU A 65 -12.12 -1.21 -4.15
C LEU A 65 -11.84 -2.67 -3.86
N LYS A 66 -12.90 -3.45 -3.66
CA LYS A 66 -12.82 -4.91 -3.50
C LYS A 66 -13.37 -5.58 -4.76
N ARG A 67 -12.71 -6.64 -5.20
CA ARG A 67 -13.21 -7.48 -6.29
C ARG A 67 -14.38 -8.34 -5.80
N ASP A 68 -15.51 -8.24 -6.48
CA ASP A 68 -16.70 -9.04 -6.23
C ASP A 68 -16.65 -10.41 -6.96
N TYR A 69 -17.67 -11.24 -6.73
CA TYR A 69 -17.82 -12.54 -7.40
C TYR A 69 -18.02 -12.43 -8.91
N SER A 70 -18.48 -11.27 -9.41
CA SER A 70 -18.62 -10.96 -10.83
C SER A 70 -17.31 -10.45 -11.45
N ASN A 71 -16.18 -10.58 -10.73
CA ASN A 71 -14.85 -10.12 -11.13
C ASN A 71 -14.73 -8.61 -11.33
N LYS A 72 -15.69 -7.80 -10.84
CA LYS A 72 -15.69 -6.34 -10.93
C LYS A 72 -15.20 -5.73 -9.63
N PHE A 73 -14.51 -4.60 -9.72
CA PHE A 73 -14.08 -3.85 -8.54
C PHE A 73 -15.19 -2.90 -8.10
N GLN A 74 -15.69 -3.10 -6.89
CA GLN A 74 -16.71 -2.26 -6.27
C GLN A 74 -16.09 -1.38 -5.19
N PRO A 75 -16.58 -0.14 -4.99
CA PRO A 75 -16.17 0.69 -3.87
C PRO A 75 -16.29 -0.08 -2.56
N PHE A 76 -15.22 -0.03 -1.75
CA PHE A 76 -15.19 -0.65 -0.43
C PHE A 76 -15.37 0.44 0.65
N LEU A 77 -14.77 0.26 1.83
CA LEU A 77 -14.97 1.09 3.02
C LEU A 77 -14.22 2.44 3.01
N ILE A 78 -13.25 2.63 2.11
CA ILE A 78 -12.34 3.79 2.18
C ILE A 78 -12.39 4.57 0.86
N ASP A 79 -12.92 5.79 0.92
CA ASP A 79 -12.78 6.85 -0.09
C ASP A 79 -12.55 8.17 0.67
N VAL A 80 -11.28 8.55 0.81
CA VAL A 80 -10.88 9.68 1.64
C VAL A 80 -9.92 10.59 0.88
N GLN A 81 -9.92 11.87 1.25
CA GLN A 81 -9.03 12.87 0.70
C GLN A 81 -8.17 13.46 1.81
N ILE A 82 -6.86 13.49 1.57
CA ILE A 82 -5.87 13.86 2.56
C ILE A 82 -5.00 14.97 1.95
N ASN A 83 -4.96 16.13 2.61
CA ASN A 83 -3.95 17.13 2.28
C ASN A 83 -2.60 16.68 2.86
N MET A 84 -1.69 16.25 1.99
CA MET A 84 -0.39 15.73 2.38
C MET A 84 0.49 16.82 2.98
N CYS A 85 0.42 18.05 2.47
CA CYS A 85 1.21 19.17 2.98
C CYS A 85 0.79 19.55 4.41
N ASP A 86 -0.51 19.50 4.71
CA ASP A 86 -1.02 19.72 6.07
C ASP A 86 -0.64 18.57 7.02
N ALA A 87 -0.68 17.32 6.53
CA ALA A 87 -0.29 16.15 7.32
C ALA A 87 1.22 16.17 7.66
N LEU A 88 2.07 16.54 6.69
CA LEU A 88 3.52 16.64 6.86
C LEU A 88 3.92 17.75 7.83
N SER A 89 3.24 18.89 7.77
CA SER A 89 3.44 20.02 8.69
C SER A 89 2.81 19.81 10.07
N ARG A 90 2.25 18.61 10.35
CA ARG A 90 1.54 18.26 11.58
C ARG A 90 0.37 19.19 11.91
N ARG A 91 -0.19 19.86 10.89
CA ARG A 91 -1.31 20.80 11.05
C ARG A 91 -2.67 20.10 11.09
N SER A 92 -2.76 18.85 10.61
CA SER A 92 -3.99 18.07 10.61
C SER A 92 -3.83 16.72 11.30
N PHE A 93 -4.75 16.40 12.22
CA PHE A 93 -4.79 15.13 12.96
C PHE A 93 -5.85 14.20 12.34
N MET A 94 -5.68 13.86 11.06
CA MET A 94 -6.50 12.80 10.44
C MET A 94 -5.79 11.45 10.61
N PRO A 95 -6.43 10.42 11.19
CA PRO A 95 -5.79 9.13 11.46
C PRO A 95 -5.25 8.47 10.18
N TYR A 96 -6.01 8.56 9.08
CA TYR A 96 -5.56 8.09 7.76
C TYR A 96 -4.36 8.89 7.22
N GLY A 97 -4.27 10.19 7.53
CA GLY A 97 -3.13 11.02 7.18
C GLY A 97 -1.85 10.60 7.93
N LEU A 98 -1.96 10.27 9.22
CA LEU A 98 -0.83 9.75 10.00
C LEU A 98 -0.34 8.40 9.50
N ILE A 99 -1.25 7.51 9.11
CA ILE A 99 -0.92 6.23 8.50
C ILE A 99 -0.17 6.43 7.18
N LEU A 100 -0.72 7.26 6.28
CA LEU A 100 -0.09 7.55 5.00
C LEU A 100 1.28 8.17 5.17
N LEU A 101 1.43 9.11 6.11
CA LEU A 101 2.70 9.73 6.47
C LEU A 101 3.73 8.73 6.99
N LYS A 102 3.31 7.76 7.80
CA LYS A 102 4.21 6.70 8.30
C LYS A 102 4.72 5.81 7.17
N ILE A 103 3.87 5.49 6.19
CA ILE A 103 4.24 4.70 5.01
C ILE A 103 5.18 5.49 4.13
N THR A 104 4.82 6.72 3.74
CA THR A 104 5.63 7.52 2.81
C THR A 104 7.00 7.81 3.40
N ARG A 105 7.09 8.14 4.69
CA ARG A 105 8.39 8.38 5.35
C ARG A 105 9.32 7.18 5.38
N SER A 106 8.75 5.97 5.41
CA SER A 106 9.54 4.74 5.53
C SER A 106 10.17 4.31 4.21
N PHE A 107 9.57 4.68 3.07
CA PHE A 107 9.96 4.14 1.76
C PHE A 107 10.31 5.20 0.72
N SER A 108 10.02 6.47 0.96
CA SER A 108 10.20 7.52 -0.05
C SER A 108 11.05 8.68 0.45
N ASN A 109 11.55 9.47 -0.49
CA ASN A 109 12.23 10.74 -0.20
C ASN A 109 11.26 11.87 0.24
N PHE A 110 9.97 11.58 0.43
CA PHE A 110 8.96 12.54 0.90
C PHE A 110 9.01 12.81 2.41
N ASN A 111 10.13 13.36 2.89
CA ASN A 111 10.34 13.59 4.32
C ASN A 111 10.29 15.06 4.77
N HIS A 112 10.29 16.02 3.83
CA HIS A 112 10.24 17.45 4.16
C HIS A 112 8.83 18.04 3.99
N SER A 113 8.65 19.28 4.45
CA SER A 113 7.42 20.05 4.25
C SER A 113 7.30 20.46 2.78
N CYS A 114 6.09 20.55 2.22
CA CYS A 114 5.90 21.12 0.88
C CYS A 114 6.57 22.51 0.75
N PRO A 115 7.13 22.87 -0.42
CA PRO A 115 6.89 22.25 -1.73
C PRO A 115 7.82 21.09 -2.12
N TYR A 116 7.33 20.23 -3.01
CA TYR A 116 8.10 19.13 -3.62
C TYR A 116 8.50 19.44 -5.05
N CYS A 117 9.74 19.16 -5.42
CA CYS A 117 10.26 19.37 -6.78
C CYS A 117 11.31 18.32 -7.13
N GLY A 118 11.55 18.16 -8.43
CA GLY A 118 12.56 17.24 -8.96
C GLY A 118 12.11 15.78 -8.95
N HIS A 119 13.09 14.90 -8.77
CA HIS A 119 12.91 13.46 -8.86
C HIS A 119 12.42 12.85 -7.54
N LEU A 120 11.34 12.09 -7.62
CA LEU A 120 10.72 11.43 -6.49
C LEU A 120 10.85 9.92 -6.63
N LEU A 121 11.31 9.27 -5.56
CA LEU A 121 11.50 7.84 -5.54
C LEU A 121 10.90 7.24 -4.28
N ALA A 122 10.34 6.06 -4.43
CA ALA A 122 9.86 5.24 -3.34
C ALA A 122 10.30 3.79 -3.54
N ARG A 123 11.15 3.30 -2.65
CA ARG A 123 11.80 1.99 -2.78
C ARG A 123 11.35 1.04 -1.69
N GLY A 124 11.09 -0.21 -2.07
CA GLY A 124 10.71 -1.27 -1.12
C GLY A 124 9.36 -1.05 -0.42
N ALA A 125 8.44 -0.28 -0.99
CA ALA A 125 7.16 0.02 -0.35
C ALA A 125 6.29 -1.24 -0.21
N TYR A 126 5.80 -1.53 1.00
CA TYR A 126 4.97 -2.70 1.25
C TYR A 126 3.83 -2.38 2.23
N LEU A 127 2.74 -3.14 2.12
CA LEU A 127 1.61 -3.03 3.02
C LEU A 127 1.80 -4.01 4.18
N ASN A 128 1.89 -3.47 5.39
CA ASN A 128 1.88 -4.25 6.63
C ASN A 128 0.47 -4.30 7.22
N GLU A 129 0.16 -5.36 7.96
CA GLU A 129 -1.10 -5.52 8.70
C GLU A 129 -1.33 -4.35 9.67
N SER A 130 -0.24 -3.85 10.29
CA SER A 130 -0.25 -2.72 11.23
C SER A 130 -0.67 -1.37 10.63
N ILE A 131 -0.82 -1.28 9.31
CA ILE A 131 -1.23 -0.05 8.62
C ILE A 131 -2.74 0.16 8.75
N PHE A 132 -3.51 -0.93 8.77
CA PHE A 132 -4.97 -0.87 8.80
C PHE A 132 -5.47 -1.09 10.23
N PRO A 133 -6.46 -0.31 10.70
CA PRO A 133 -7.03 -0.51 12.03
C PRO A 133 -7.79 -1.84 12.15
N ASN A 134 -8.25 -2.39 11.02
CA ASN A 134 -9.03 -3.61 10.93
C ASN A 134 -8.44 -4.52 9.86
N VAL A 135 -8.53 -5.84 10.08
CA VAL A 135 -8.15 -6.85 9.10
C VAL A 135 -9.17 -6.88 7.97
N PHE A 136 -8.70 -6.73 6.74
CA PHE A 136 -9.58 -6.82 5.58
C PHE A 136 -9.95 -8.28 5.28
N PRO A 137 -11.16 -8.55 4.77
CA PRO A 137 -11.53 -9.89 4.33
C PRO A 137 -10.58 -10.41 3.26
N LEU A 138 -10.40 -11.73 3.18
CA LEU A 138 -9.65 -12.35 2.09
C LEU A 138 -10.21 -11.95 0.71
N GLY A 139 -9.33 -11.77 -0.27
CA GLY A 139 -9.73 -11.42 -1.64
C GLY A 139 -8.75 -10.50 -2.35
N PHE A 140 -9.19 -9.97 -3.48
CA PHE A 140 -8.42 -9.03 -4.30
C PHE A 140 -8.95 -7.61 -4.13
N TYR A 141 -8.03 -6.68 -3.96
CA TYR A 141 -8.31 -5.27 -3.74
C TYR A 141 -7.53 -4.42 -4.72
N LYS A 142 -8.10 -3.27 -5.05
CA LYS A 142 -7.51 -2.23 -5.87
C LYS A 142 -7.51 -0.94 -5.06
N LEU A 143 -6.33 -0.37 -4.83
CA LEU A 143 -6.17 0.91 -4.14
C LEU A 143 -5.83 1.96 -5.20
N ASN A 144 -6.75 2.87 -5.45
CA ASN A 144 -6.56 4.02 -6.31
C ASN A 144 -6.04 5.18 -5.47
N ILE A 145 -4.85 5.67 -5.81
CA ILE A 145 -4.21 6.82 -5.18
C ILE A 145 -4.12 7.90 -6.25
N THR A 146 -4.97 8.92 -6.14
CA THR A 146 -5.00 10.05 -7.08
C THR A 146 -4.31 11.24 -6.45
N ILE A 147 -3.34 11.82 -7.15
CA ILE A 147 -2.56 12.98 -6.70
C ILE A 147 -3.07 14.22 -7.42
N MET A 148 -3.39 15.25 -6.64
CA MET A 148 -3.93 16.52 -7.12
C MET A 148 -3.15 17.68 -6.49
N GLU A 149 -2.94 18.72 -7.28
CA GLU A 149 -2.37 20.00 -6.84
C GLU A 149 -3.50 21.00 -6.64
N ASN A 150 -3.44 21.76 -5.54
CA ASN A 150 -4.40 22.82 -5.21
C ASN A 150 -5.86 22.35 -5.13
N TYR A 151 -6.15 21.14 -4.64
CA TYR A 151 -7.53 20.62 -4.61
C TYR A 151 -8.57 21.54 -3.93
N ARG A 152 -8.17 22.29 -2.90
CA ARG A 152 -9.08 23.22 -2.20
C ARG A 152 -9.32 24.54 -2.95
N ALA A 153 -8.52 24.85 -3.96
CA ALA A 153 -8.61 26.08 -4.75
C ALA A 153 -8.91 25.74 -6.21
N SER A 154 -9.84 26.45 -6.83
CA SER A 154 -10.12 26.25 -8.26
C SER A 154 -9.12 27.03 -9.12
N PRO A 155 -8.53 26.44 -10.18
CA PRO A 155 -8.74 25.06 -10.64
C PRO A 155 -7.82 24.05 -9.94
N SER A 156 -8.39 22.95 -9.46
CA SER A 156 -7.61 21.80 -9.01
C SER A 156 -6.96 21.10 -10.20
N ALA A 157 -5.69 20.75 -10.11
CA ALA A 157 -4.95 20.12 -11.20
C ALA A 157 -4.62 18.66 -10.88
N HIS A 158 -4.88 17.76 -11.82
CA HIS A 158 -4.44 16.37 -11.71
C HIS A 158 -2.93 16.30 -11.97
N VAL A 159 -2.19 15.71 -11.03
CA VAL A 159 -0.72 15.59 -11.10
C VAL A 159 -0.30 14.22 -11.59
N GLY A 160 -1.06 13.19 -11.23
CA GLY A 160 -0.80 11.79 -11.55
C GLY A 160 -1.54 10.86 -10.60
N GLY A 161 -1.24 9.57 -10.69
CA GLY A 161 -1.87 8.57 -9.85
C GLY A 161 -1.07 7.28 -9.76
N VAL A 162 -1.40 6.49 -8.74
CA VAL A 162 -0.82 5.18 -8.51
C VAL A 162 -1.95 4.21 -8.18
N VAL A 163 -1.96 3.04 -8.83
CA VAL A 163 -2.95 2.00 -8.59
C VAL A 163 -2.24 0.76 -8.09
N TRP A 164 -2.59 0.29 -6.89
CA TRP A 164 -2.05 -0.93 -6.31
C TRP A 164 -3.07 -2.05 -6.38
N TYR A 165 -2.65 -3.21 -6.87
CA TYR A 165 -3.45 -4.43 -6.86
C TYR A 165 -2.92 -5.35 -5.77
N VAL A 166 -3.72 -5.60 -4.74
CA VAL A 166 -3.32 -6.29 -3.51
C VAL A 166 -4.19 -7.53 -3.32
N GLN A 167 -3.57 -8.65 -2.98
CA GLN A 167 -4.29 -9.84 -2.53
C GLN A 167 -4.15 -9.97 -1.02
N VAL A 168 -5.30 -10.03 -0.34
CA VAL A 168 -5.38 -10.41 1.07
C VAL A 168 -5.55 -11.93 1.11
N MET A 169 -4.57 -12.60 1.70
CA MET A 169 -4.48 -14.07 1.73
C MET A 169 -3.91 -14.55 3.06
N GLU A 170 -4.15 -15.80 3.41
CA GLU A 170 -3.48 -16.42 4.55
C GLU A 170 -1.98 -16.61 4.26
N ALA A 171 -1.15 -16.46 5.29
CA ALA A 171 0.28 -16.67 5.19
C ALA A 171 0.60 -18.11 4.77
N ILE A 172 1.40 -18.25 3.71
CA ILE A 172 1.93 -19.55 3.30
C ILE A 172 2.99 -19.97 4.32
N GLN A 173 2.72 -21.03 5.07
CA GLN A 173 3.69 -21.65 5.97
C GLN A 173 4.55 -22.65 5.19
N PRO A 174 5.89 -22.57 5.24
CA PRO A 174 6.74 -23.59 4.66
C PRO A 174 6.54 -24.91 5.43
N LYS A 175 6.29 -26.01 4.71
CA LYS A 175 6.20 -27.35 5.32
C LYS A 175 7.47 -27.63 6.12
N LYS A 176 7.36 -27.85 7.44
CA LYS A 176 8.46 -28.39 8.25
C LYS A 176 8.85 -29.74 7.65
N LYS A 177 10.11 -29.91 7.24
CA LYS A 177 10.63 -31.25 6.90
C LYS A 177 10.53 -32.11 8.17
N PRO A 178 9.96 -33.33 8.11
CA PRO A 178 9.95 -34.21 9.27
C PRO A 178 11.39 -34.50 9.69
N ASN A 179 11.67 -34.34 10.99
CA ASN A 179 12.98 -34.66 11.55
C ASN A 179 13.27 -36.15 11.32
N ARG A 180 14.39 -36.43 10.65
CA ARG A 180 14.88 -37.78 10.27
C ARG A 180 15.41 -38.58 11.47
N GLY A 181 14.85 -38.36 12.67
CA GLY A 181 15.28 -38.97 13.93
C GLY A 181 14.27 -39.93 14.55
N ASP A 182 13.00 -39.93 14.12
CA ASP A 182 11.93 -40.67 14.81
C ASP A 182 11.58 -42.02 14.16
N GLN A 183 12.31 -42.41 13.11
CA GLN A 183 12.03 -43.66 12.38
C GLN A 183 12.83 -44.88 12.90
N LYS A 184 13.68 -44.69 13.92
CA LYS A 184 14.51 -45.77 14.50
C LYS A 184 14.01 -46.34 15.84
N ARG A 185 12.86 -45.89 16.36
CA ARG A 185 12.27 -46.37 17.64
C ARG A 185 11.01 -47.23 17.51
N ARG A 186 10.59 -47.61 16.29
CA ARG A 186 9.42 -48.49 16.07
C ARG A 186 9.78 -49.89 15.57
N SER A 187 11.05 -50.26 15.65
CA SER A 187 11.54 -51.60 15.32
C SER A 187 12.55 -52.05 16.36
N GLN A 188 12.06 -52.27 17.58
CA GLN A 188 12.61 -53.17 18.60
C GLN A 188 11.47 -53.57 19.52
#